data_AF-A0A2U1QS73-F1
#
_entry.id   AF-A0A2U1QS73-F1
#
_cell.length_a   1.000
_cell.length_b   1.000
_cell.length_c   1.000
_cell.angle_alpha   90.00
_cell.angle_beta   90.00
_cell.angle_gamma   90.00
#
_symmetry.space_group_name_H-M   'P 1'
#
loop_
_entity.id
_entity.type
_entity.pdbx_description
1 polymer ?
#
loop_
_entity_poly.entity_id
_entity_poly.type
_entity_poly.pdbx_seq_one_letter_code
_entity_poly.pdbx_strand_id
1 'polypeptide(L)'
;LHKTKLFFLSILLLAAYYFSVPQAGLFYPAAFGTIVIIVAYNFKWFNNFGKYGDFTYGLYIYHFPVIQLFRQYNLFEKYNPLLMAAAVILVALFFAVLSWYIVEKRFLDRFKENNKKQIPAV
;
A
#
# COMPACT_ATOMS: atom_id res chain seq x y z
N LEU A 1 6.00 26.96 -4.57
CA LEU A 1 6.99 27.18 -5.66
C LEU A 1 7.94 25.99 -5.85
N HIS A 2 8.64 25.52 -4.82
CA HIS A 2 9.66 24.46 -4.96
C HIS A 2 9.07 23.08 -5.33
N LYS A 3 7.95 22.68 -4.71
CA LYS A 3 7.30 21.38 -4.99
C LYS A 3 6.75 21.29 -6.42
N THR A 4 6.19 22.39 -6.93
CA THR A 4 5.65 22.47 -8.30
C THR A 4 6.77 22.36 -9.34
N LYS A 5 7.90 23.03 -9.11
CA LYS A 5 9.10 22.90 -9.97
C LYS A 5 9.64 21.46 -9.99
N LEU A 6 9.74 20.83 -8.82
CA LEU A 6 10.14 19.42 -8.72
C LEU A 6 9.18 18.49 -9.46
N PHE A 7 7.87 18.70 -9.31
CA PHE A 7 6.86 17.90 -10.00
C PHE A 7 7.00 17.95 -11.53
N PHE A 8 7.10 19.17 -12.10
CA PHE A 8 7.29 19.33 -13.54
C PHE A 8 8.63 18.77 -14.03
N LEU A 9 9.71 18.94 -13.25
CA LEU A 9 11.01 18.35 -13.56
C LEU A 9 10.94 16.81 -13.58
N SER A 10 10.27 16.21 -12.60
CA SER A 10 10.09 14.75 -12.54
C SER A 10 9.24 14.23 -13.70
N ILE A 11 8.19 14.95 -14.11
CA ILE A 11 7.41 14.61 -15.31
C ILE A 11 8.28 14.66 -16.57
N LEU A 12 9.10 15.71 -16.72
CA LEU A 12 9.99 15.87 -17.87
C LEU A 12 11.02 14.74 -17.95
N LEU A 13 11.65 14.37 -16.82
CA LEU A 13 12.58 13.24 -16.75
C LEU A 13 11.90 11.90 -17.08
N LEU A 14 10.67 11.69 -16.61
CA LEU A 14 9.88 10.50 -16.93
C LEU A 14 9.54 10.44 -18.43
N ALA A 15 9.11 11.57 -19.02
CA ALA A 15 8.82 11.66 -20.45
C ALA A 15 10.09 11.41 -21.29
N ALA A 16 11.23 12.00 -20.92
CA ALA A 16 12.50 11.79 -21.62
C ALA A 16 12.93 10.31 -21.62
N TYR A 17 12.68 9.59 -20.53
CA TYR A 17 12.88 8.14 -20.47
C TYR A 17 12.01 7.40 -21.51
N TYR A 18 10.72 7.71 -21.60
CA TYR A 18 9.81 7.08 -22.57
C TYR A 18 10.12 7.43 -24.03
N PHE A 19 10.69 8.62 -24.30
CA PHE A 19 11.20 9.01 -25.63
C PHE A 19 12.61 8.47 -25.93
N SER A 20 13.03 7.41 -25.23
CA SER A 20 14.26 6.65 -25.49
C SER A 20 15.57 7.44 -25.33
N VAL A 21 15.63 8.43 -24.43
CA VAL A 21 16.89 9.08 -24.04
C VAL A 21 17.64 8.16 -23.06
N PRO A 22 18.76 7.51 -23.45
CA PRO A 22 19.36 6.44 -22.66
C PRO A 22 19.84 6.90 -21.27
N GLN A 23 20.31 8.14 -21.15
CA GLN A 23 20.81 8.72 -19.90
C GLN A 23 19.69 9.03 -18.89
N ALA A 24 18.43 9.10 -19.34
CA ALA A 24 17.28 9.36 -18.48
C ALA A 24 16.90 8.15 -17.61
N GLY A 25 17.31 6.92 -18.00
CA GLY A 25 17.02 5.69 -17.24
C GLY A 25 17.60 5.70 -15.82
N LEU A 26 18.74 6.37 -15.61
CA LEU A 26 19.36 6.50 -14.28
C LEU A 26 18.48 7.31 -13.32
N PHE A 27 17.75 8.31 -13.85
CA PHE A 27 16.89 9.19 -13.06
C PHE A 27 15.46 8.68 -12.93
N TYR A 28 15.09 7.60 -13.62
CA TYR A 28 13.73 7.07 -13.63
C TYR A 28 13.17 6.77 -12.23
N PRO A 29 13.87 6.04 -11.33
CA PRO A 29 13.34 5.75 -10.00
C PRO A 29 13.11 7.01 -9.17
N ALA A 30 14.02 7.98 -9.27
CA ALA A 30 13.94 9.24 -8.54
C ALA A 30 12.80 10.12 -9.07
N ALA A 31 12.63 10.20 -10.40
CA ALA A 31 11.53 10.92 -11.03
C ALA A 31 10.18 10.33 -10.65
N PHE A 32 10.02 9.02 -10.78
CA PHE A 32 8.78 8.34 -10.44
C PHE A 32 8.45 8.46 -8.94
N GLY A 33 9.42 8.21 -8.05
CA GLY A 33 9.23 8.34 -6.60
C GLY A 33 8.85 9.76 -6.18
N THR A 34 9.46 10.78 -6.79
CA THR A 34 9.12 12.18 -6.52
C THR A 34 7.69 12.52 -6.91
N ILE A 35 7.22 12.03 -8.07
CA ILE A 35 5.82 12.19 -8.49
C ILE A 35 4.90 11.52 -7.46
N VAL A 36 5.17 10.26 -7.09
CA VAL A 36 4.36 9.51 -6.13
C VAL A 36 4.25 10.24 -4.79
N ILE A 37 5.37 10.71 -4.23
CA ILE A 37 5.39 11.45 -2.96
C ILE A 37 4.61 12.76 -3.08
N ILE A 38 4.87 13.56 -4.12
CA ILE A 38 4.19 14.85 -4.29
C ILE A 38 2.67 14.63 -4.43
N VAL A 39 2.24 13.64 -5.21
CA VAL A 39 0.82 13.33 -5.36
C VAL A 39 0.23 12.86 -4.03
N ALA A 40 0.85 11.89 -3.35
CA ALA A 40 0.37 11.34 -2.08
C ALA A 40 0.16 12.41 -1.00
N TYR A 41 1.12 13.33 -0.83
CA TYR A 41 1.01 14.38 0.19
C TYR A 41 0.11 15.56 -0.18
N ASN A 42 -0.24 15.74 -1.46
CA ASN A 42 -1.22 16.75 -1.87
C ASN A 42 -2.67 16.24 -1.82
N PHE A 43 -2.87 14.93 -1.90
CA PHE A 43 -4.19 14.30 -1.76
C PHE A 43 -4.58 14.10 -0.28
N LYS A 44 -4.97 15.20 0.39
CA LYS A 44 -5.38 15.20 1.81
C LYS A 44 -6.51 14.22 2.16
N TRP A 45 -7.35 13.85 1.18
CA TRP A 45 -8.48 12.93 1.39
C TRP A 45 -8.03 11.53 1.85
N PHE A 46 -6.90 11.04 1.34
CA PHE A 46 -6.36 9.72 1.69
C PHE A 46 -5.51 9.71 2.96
N ASN A 47 -5.06 10.86 3.46
CA ASN A 47 -4.26 10.92 4.70
C ASN A 47 -5.01 10.43 5.95
N ASN A 48 -6.34 10.39 5.90
CA ASN A 48 -7.15 9.91 7.02
C ASN A 48 -7.35 8.38 7.03
N PHE A 49 -6.81 7.62 6.08
CA PHE A 49 -7.03 6.17 6.03
C PHE A 49 -6.41 5.43 7.23
N GLY A 50 -5.30 5.94 7.76
CA GLY A 50 -4.63 5.36 8.94
C GLY A 50 -5.47 5.37 10.22
N LYS A 51 -6.57 6.13 10.29
CA LYS A 51 -7.46 6.15 11.46
C LYS A 51 -8.28 4.86 11.62
N TYR A 52 -8.43 4.08 10.55
CA TYR A 52 -9.28 2.88 10.55
C TYR A 52 -8.51 1.60 10.95
N GLY A 53 -7.17 1.65 10.99
CA GLY A 53 -6.32 0.55 11.41
C GLY A 53 -5.18 0.28 10.43
N ASP A 54 -4.17 -0.46 10.89
CA ASP A 54 -3.02 -0.88 10.08
C ASP A 54 -3.22 -2.28 9.52
N PHE A 55 -4.33 -2.48 8.81
CA PHE A 55 -4.60 -3.76 8.14
C PHE A 55 -3.72 -3.97 6.89
N THR A 56 -2.87 -3.00 6.53
CA THR A 56 -1.95 -3.12 5.39
C THR A 56 -0.96 -4.27 5.59
N TYR A 57 -0.54 -4.49 6.82
CA TYR A 57 0.27 -5.64 7.21
C TYR A 57 -0.49 -6.96 7.04
N GLY A 58 -1.74 -7.03 7.51
CA GLY A 58 -2.61 -8.18 7.28
C GLY A 58 -2.77 -8.48 5.78
N LEU A 59 -2.97 -7.45 4.94
CA LEU A 59 -3.12 -7.63 3.50
C LEU A 59 -1.85 -8.22 2.86
N TYR A 60 -0.67 -7.79 3.32
CA TYR A 60 0.60 -8.37 2.91
C TYR A 60 0.70 -9.86 3.27
N ILE A 61 0.18 -10.31 4.42
CA ILE A 61 0.18 -11.73 4.78
C ILE A 61 -0.85 -12.52 3.97
N TYR A 62 -2.08 -12.05 3.89
CA TYR A 62 -3.20 -12.84 3.35
C TYR A 62 -3.30 -12.83 1.82
N HIS A 63 -2.73 -11.84 1.11
CA HIS A 63 -2.84 -11.80 -0.35
C HIS A 63 -2.24 -13.06 -1.00
N PHE A 64 -1.07 -13.51 -0.54
CA PHE A 64 -0.36 -14.65 -1.14
C PHE A 64 -1.16 -15.96 -1.04
N PRO A 65 -1.56 -16.46 0.15
CA PRO A 65 -2.31 -17.71 0.24
C PRO A 65 -3.67 -17.63 -0.48
N VAL A 66 -4.34 -16.47 -0.49
CA VAL A 66 -5.59 -16.29 -1.23
C VAL A 66 -5.37 -16.43 -2.74
N ILE A 67 -4.33 -15.78 -3.29
CA ILE A 67 -3.96 -15.95 -4.71
C ILE A 67 -3.65 -17.41 -5.02
N GLN A 68 -2.88 -18.09 -4.16
CA GLN A 68 -2.53 -19.50 -4.35
C GLN A 68 -3.75 -20.42 -4.36
N LEU A 69 -4.74 -20.17 -3.51
CA LEU A 69 -6.01 -20.92 -3.54
C LEU A 69 -6.74 -20.71 -4.86
N PHE A 70 -6.87 -19.47 -5.33
CA PHE A 70 -7.52 -19.19 -6.61
C PHE A 70 -6.80 -19.85 -7.79
N ARG A 71 -5.47 -19.86 -7.75
CA ARG A 71 -4.63 -20.54 -8.73
C ARG A 71 -4.80 -22.07 -8.67
N GLN A 72 -4.76 -22.66 -7.48
CA GLN A 72 -4.90 -24.10 -7.25
C GLN A 72 -6.22 -24.64 -7.81
N TYR A 73 -7.31 -23.88 -7.71
CA TYR A 73 -8.62 -24.27 -8.24
C TYR A 73 -8.85 -23.87 -9.71
N ASN A 74 -7.83 -23.30 -10.36
CA ASN A 74 -7.85 -22.77 -11.72
C ASN A 74 -9.01 -21.76 -11.93
N LEU A 75 -9.27 -20.90 -10.93
CA LEU A 75 -10.38 -19.96 -11.00
C LEU A 75 -10.14 -18.88 -12.06
N PHE A 76 -8.88 -18.49 -12.28
CA PHE A 76 -8.52 -17.50 -13.30
C PHE A 76 -8.73 -18.02 -14.72
N GLU A 77 -8.65 -19.33 -14.94
CA GLU A 77 -8.89 -19.97 -16.24
C GLU A 77 -10.37 -20.26 -16.47
N LYS A 78 -11.09 -20.64 -15.41
CA LYS A 78 -12.51 -20.99 -15.50
C LYS A 78 -13.43 -19.78 -15.65
N TYR A 79 -13.02 -18.64 -15.09
CA TYR A 79 -13.82 -17.42 -15.05
C TYR A 79 -13.03 -16.24 -15.63
N ASN A 80 -13.67 -15.09 -15.76
CA ASN A 80 -12.99 -13.88 -16.21
C ASN A 80 -11.83 -13.52 -15.26
N PRO A 81 -10.57 -13.45 -15.74
CA PRO A 81 -9.41 -13.20 -14.90
C PRO A 81 -9.47 -11.89 -14.11
N LEU A 82 -10.06 -10.84 -14.70
CA LEU A 82 -10.20 -9.53 -14.04
C LEU A 82 -11.20 -9.60 -12.88
N LEU A 83 -12.30 -10.33 -13.05
CA LEU A 83 -13.27 -10.55 -11.98
C LEU A 83 -12.65 -11.38 -10.84
N MET A 84 -11.85 -12.39 -11.18
CA MET A 84 -11.15 -13.20 -10.18
C MET A 84 -10.08 -12.40 -9.46
N ALA A 85 -9.36 -11.51 -10.15
CA ALA A 85 -8.40 -10.60 -9.51
C ALA A 85 -9.10 -9.65 -8.52
N ALA A 86 -10.25 -9.08 -8.90
CA ALA A 86 -11.07 -8.27 -7.99
C ALA A 86 -11.55 -9.10 -6.78
N ALA A 87 -12.00 -10.33 -6.99
CA ALA A 87 -12.42 -11.24 -5.93
C ALA A 87 -11.27 -11.57 -4.97
N VAL A 88 -10.07 -11.86 -5.47
CA VAL A 88 -8.86 -12.08 -4.65
C VAL A 88 -8.58 -10.87 -3.77
N ILE A 89 -8.61 -9.66 -4.33
CA ILE A 89 -8.36 -8.43 -3.59
C ILE A 89 -9.38 -8.29 -2.45
N LEU A 90 -10.67 -8.51 -2.73
CA LEU A 90 -11.73 -8.41 -1.73
C LEU A 90 -11.59 -9.47 -0.62
N VAL A 91 -11.28 -10.72 -0.98
CA VAL A 91 -11.11 -11.82 -0.02
C VAL A 91 -9.86 -11.58 0.85
N ALA A 92 -8.74 -11.18 0.25
CA ALA A 92 -7.53 -10.86 0.99
C ALA A 92 -7.73 -9.67 1.94
N LEU A 93 -8.42 -8.61 1.48
CA LEU A 93 -8.79 -7.47 2.32
C LEU A 93 -9.71 -7.88 3.47
N PHE A 94 -10.69 -8.74 3.21
CA PHE A 94 -11.58 -9.26 4.26
C PHE A 94 -10.80 -9.94 5.38
N PHE A 95 -9.87 -10.86 5.04
CA PHE A 95 -9.03 -11.52 6.03
C PHE A 95 -8.06 -10.56 6.74
N ALA A 96 -7.49 -9.60 6.01
CA ALA A 96 -6.63 -8.58 6.59
C ALA A 96 -7.35 -7.73 7.65
N VAL A 97 -8.56 -7.26 7.33
CA VAL A 97 -9.39 -6.48 8.24
C VAL A 97 -9.84 -7.32 9.43
N LEU A 98 -10.21 -8.60 9.20
CA LEU A 98 -10.58 -9.52 10.26
C LEU A 98 -9.41 -9.77 11.23
N SER A 99 -8.21 -10.00 10.70
CA SER A 99 -6.98 -10.15 11.48
C SER A 99 -6.67 -8.93 12.33
N TRP A 100 -6.83 -7.73 11.75
CA TRP A 100 -6.62 -6.47 12.47
C TRP A 100 -7.50 -6.37 13.72
N TYR A 101 -8.80 -6.64 13.59
CA TYR A 101 -9.73 -6.50 14.72
C TYR A 101 -9.64 -7.65 15.73
N ILE A 102 -9.39 -8.88 15.29
CA ILE A 102 -9.38 -10.06 16.17
C ILE A 102 -8.03 -10.24 16.87
N VAL A 103 -6.93 -9.97 16.18
CA VAL A 103 -5.58 -10.25 16.66
C VAL A 103 -4.86 -8.94 16.96
N GLU A 104 -4.46 -8.21 15.92
CA GLU A 104 -3.44 -7.15 16.03
C GLU A 104 -3.86 -6.03 16.98
N LYS A 105 -5.08 -5.51 16.83
CA LYS A 105 -5.60 -4.43 17.68
C LYS A 105 -5.60 -4.82 19.16
N ARG A 106 -6.02 -6.05 19.50
CA ARG A 106 -6.09 -6.51 20.89
C ARG A 106 -4.70 -6.64 21.54
N PHE A 107 -3.72 -7.11 20.77
CA PHE A 107 -2.34 -7.23 21.26
C PHE A 107 -1.68 -5.86 21.42
N LEU A 108 -1.89 -4.94 20.46
CA LEU A 108 -1.35 -3.58 20.53
C LEU A 108 -1.94 -2.80 21.72
N ASP A 109 -3.24 -2.92 21.96
CA ASP A 109 -3.89 -2.25 23.09
C ASP A 109 -3.35 -2.78 24.43
N ARG A 110 -3.20 -4.10 24.57
CA ARG A 110 -2.59 -4.72 25.77
C ARG A 110 -1.14 -4.27 25.98
N PHE A 111 -0.35 -4.20 24.91
CA PHE A 111 1.04 -3.76 24.98
C PHE A 111 1.14 -2.29 25.44
N LYS A 112 0.28 -1.41 24.92
CA LYS A 112 0.21 0.00 25.36
C LYS A 112 -0.16 0.13 26.83
N GLU A 113 -1.14 -0.62 27.31
CA GLU A 113 -1.53 -0.60 28.72
C GLU A 113 -0.41 -1.06 29.65
N ASN A 114 0.30 -2.14 29.29
CA ASN A 114 1.42 -2.65 30.09
C ASN A 114 2.57 -1.63 30.18
N ASN A 115 2.91 -0.96 29.07
CA ASN A 115 3.94 0.10 29.08
C ASN A 115 3.53 1.30 29.94
N LYS A 116 2.25 1.71 29.90
CA LYS A 116 1.75 2.82 30.72
C LYS A 116 1.85 2.52 32.22
N LYS A 117 1.72 1.25 32.63
CA LYS A 117 1.90 0.85 34.04
C LYS A 117 3.37 0.85 34.48
N GLN A 118 4.31 0.66 33.55
CA GLN A 118 5.75 0.61 33.84
C GLN A 118 6.39 1.99 33.96
N ILE A 119 5.81 3.01 33.32
CA ILE A 119 6.24 4.41 33.47
C ILE A 119 5.36 5.04 34.55
N PRO A 120 5.85 5.22 35.80
CA PRO A 120 5.05 5.88 36.83
C PRO A 120 4.69 7.28 36.35
N ALA A 121 3.41 7.64 36.46
CA ALA A 121 2.95 8.99 36.19
C ALA A 121 3.60 9.92 37.23
N VAL A 122 4.54 10.75 36.77
CA VAL A 122 5.15 11.83 37.56
C VAL A 122 4.14 12.95 37.73
#